data_AF-J2WR38-F1
#
_entry.id   AF-J2WR38-F1
#
_cell.length_a   1.000
_cell.length_b   1.000
_cell.length_c   1.000
_cell.angle_alpha   90.00
_cell.angle_beta   90.00
_cell.angle_gamma   90.00
#
_symmetry.space_group_name_H-M   'P 1'
#
loop_
_entity.id
_entity.type
_entity.pdbx_description
1 polymer ?
#
loop_
_entity_poly.entity_id
_entity_poly.type
_entity_poly.pdbx_seq_one_letter_code
_entity_poly.pdbx_strand_id
1 'polypeptide(L)'
;MPAREVIQPPDVGGISRIKYGGGGEATQLLCGFLGSETPFSPLLSSLPSLLKLDLRATASGTWIESSFRFAVSEIAAGRVGSTTVIAKLSELLFVEAVSQYVASLPAERRGWLAGLRDPHVGRALALLHARPTEGWTAEALALEVGMSRSVFAERFTALVGQPPMQYLTLWRMHVAAQHLREGRGNVAQIGFAVGYESEAAFSRAFKRQFGTSPGTWRRQSA
;
A
#
# COMPACT_ATOMS: atom_id res chain seq x y z
N MET A 1 29.69 16.53 7.81
CA MET A 1 30.20 16.07 6.51
C MET A 1 29.00 15.70 5.63
N PRO A 2 28.85 16.30 4.45
CA PRO A 2 27.76 16.01 3.50
C PRO A 2 27.75 14.56 3.00
N ALA A 3 26.57 13.95 2.83
CA ALA A 3 26.45 12.56 2.36
C ALA A 3 27.13 12.32 0.99
N ARG A 4 27.11 13.33 0.11
CA ARG A 4 27.77 13.32 -1.21
C ARG A 4 29.29 13.10 -1.17
N GLU A 5 29.94 13.35 -0.03
CA GLU A 5 31.40 13.19 0.13
C GLU A 5 31.80 11.77 0.54
N VAL A 6 30.83 10.90 0.83
CA VAL A 6 31.04 9.54 1.35
C VAL A 6 30.45 8.47 0.44
N ILE A 7 29.45 8.85 -0.36
CA ILE A 7 28.77 7.97 -1.29
C ILE A 7 29.67 7.74 -2.51
N GLN A 8 30.14 6.52 -2.68
CA GLN A 8 30.83 6.06 -3.88
C GLN A 8 29.77 5.53 -4.86
N PRO A 9 29.52 6.23 -5.99
CA PRO A 9 28.56 5.77 -6.98
C PRO A 9 29.05 4.47 -7.65
N PRO A 10 28.13 3.60 -8.08
CA PRO A 10 28.49 2.36 -8.77
C PRO A 10 29.00 2.65 -10.19
N ASP A 11 29.97 1.85 -10.66
CA ASP A 11 30.58 2.02 -11.99
C ASP A 11 29.59 1.73 -13.14
N VAL A 12 28.76 0.67 -13.03
CA VAL A 12 27.59 0.39 -13.89
C VAL A 12 26.61 -0.54 -13.14
N GLY A 13 25.33 -0.17 -13.04
CA GLY A 13 24.25 -1.09 -12.63
C GLY A 13 24.35 -1.72 -11.22
N GLY A 14 24.95 -1.02 -10.25
CA GLY A 14 25.24 -1.55 -8.91
C GLY A 14 24.65 -0.76 -7.74
N ILE A 15 25.05 -1.13 -6.52
CA ILE A 15 24.64 -0.49 -5.27
C ILE A 15 25.73 0.50 -4.83
N SER A 16 25.36 1.76 -4.56
CA SER A 16 26.29 2.76 -4.03
C SER A 16 26.85 2.31 -2.69
N ARG A 17 28.17 2.45 -2.50
CA ARG A 17 28.85 2.08 -1.26
C ARG A 17 29.18 3.32 -0.44
N ILE A 18 28.91 3.26 0.86
CA ILE A 18 29.35 4.24 1.84
C ILE A 18 30.38 3.54 2.73
N LYS A 19 31.63 4.04 2.75
CA LYS A 19 32.66 3.61 3.71
C LYS A 19 32.95 4.78 4.65
N TYR A 20 32.64 4.64 5.93
CA TYR A 20 32.82 5.70 6.92
C TYR A 20 33.15 5.12 8.30
N GLY A 21 34.08 5.75 9.03
CA GLY A 21 34.60 5.28 10.33
C GLY A 21 35.77 4.27 10.21
N GLY A 22 36.37 3.90 11.35
CA GLY A 22 37.46 2.91 11.43
C GLY A 22 37.57 2.25 12.81
N GLY A 23 37.82 0.93 12.83
CA GLY A 23 38.17 0.14 14.02
C GLY A 23 37.07 -0.75 14.65
N GLY A 24 35.81 -0.67 14.15
CA GLY A 24 34.67 -1.45 14.68
C GLY A 24 34.15 -2.52 13.71
N GLU A 25 33.10 -3.25 14.12
CA GLU A 25 32.41 -4.24 13.29
C GLU A 25 31.80 -3.59 12.04
N ALA A 26 31.96 -4.25 10.88
CA ALA A 26 31.46 -3.73 9.61
C ALA A 26 29.92 -3.74 9.56
N THR A 27 29.31 -2.56 9.39
CA THR A 27 27.85 -2.44 9.18
C THR A 27 27.55 -2.26 7.69
N GLN A 28 26.63 -3.07 7.16
CA GLN A 28 26.11 -2.92 5.80
C GLN A 28 24.75 -2.21 5.84
N LEU A 29 24.63 -1.14 5.07
CA LEU A 29 23.39 -0.36 4.92
C LEU A 29 22.86 -0.58 3.51
N LEU A 30 21.63 -1.07 3.40
CA LEU A 30 20.87 -1.13 2.15
C LEU A 30 19.79 -0.04 2.19
N CYS A 31 19.83 0.85 1.20
CA CYS A 31 18.82 1.88 1.03
C CYS A 31 18.05 1.61 -0.25
N GLY A 32 16.73 1.77 -0.19
CA GLY A 32 15.83 1.65 -1.32
C GLY A 32 14.55 2.40 -1.04
N PHE A 33 13.69 2.51 -2.03
CA PHE A 33 12.37 3.09 -1.89
C PHE A 33 11.32 2.16 -2.48
N LEU A 34 10.13 2.18 -1.90
CA LEU A 34 8.92 1.57 -2.44
C LEU A 34 7.93 2.70 -2.69
N GLY A 35 7.43 2.78 -3.92
CA GLY A 35 6.42 3.74 -4.30
C GLY A 35 5.08 3.04 -4.52
N SER A 36 3.99 3.72 -4.21
CA SER A 36 2.69 3.39 -4.77
C SER A 36 2.29 4.49 -5.75
N GLU A 37 1.85 4.10 -6.94
CA GLU A 37 1.29 5.07 -7.88
C GLU A 37 -0.19 5.37 -7.57
N THR A 38 -0.81 4.68 -6.61
CA THR A 38 -2.19 4.95 -6.21
C THR A 38 -2.28 6.15 -5.26
N PRO A 39 -3.09 7.19 -5.58
CA PRO A 39 -3.21 8.39 -4.74
C PRO A 39 -3.90 8.15 -3.39
N PHE A 40 -4.56 7.01 -3.19
CA PHE A 40 -5.12 6.58 -1.90
C PHE A 40 -4.40 5.34 -1.44
N SER A 41 -3.58 5.54 -0.43
CA SER A 41 -3.01 4.48 0.35
C SER A 41 -3.32 4.76 1.82
N PRO A 42 -4.50 4.33 2.31
CA PRO A 42 -4.90 4.48 3.71
C PRO A 42 -3.85 3.90 4.67
N LEU A 43 -3.17 2.86 4.21
CA LEU A 43 -2.02 2.28 4.89
C LEU A 43 -0.91 3.32 5.04
N LEU A 44 -0.36 3.83 3.93
CA LEU A 44 0.76 4.78 3.98
C LEU A 44 0.42 6.06 4.74
N SER A 45 -0.81 6.58 4.61
CA SER A 45 -1.26 7.76 5.36
C SER A 45 -1.40 7.51 6.87
N SER A 46 -1.51 6.25 7.29
CA SER A 46 -1.63 5.87 8.71
C SER A 46 -0.31 5.44 9.33
N LEU A 47 0.75 5.26 8.53
CA LEU A 47 2.08 4.94 9.03
C LEU A 47 2.78 6.20 9.56
N PRO A 48 3.65 6.06 10.57
CA PRO A 48 4.47 7.17 11.05
C PRO A 48 5.48 7.59 9.96
N SER A 49 5.94 8.84 10.02
CA SER A 49 6.96 9.37 9.10
C SER A 49 8.30 8.64 9.20
N LEU A 50 8.57 8.00 10.34
CA LEU A 50 9.72 7.14 10.56
C LEU A 50 9.29 5.93 11.40
N LEU A 51 9.63 4.75 10.91
CA LEU A 51 9.39 3.48 11.59
C LEU A 51 10.73 2.77 11.78
N LYS A 52 11.08 2.46 13.04
CA LYS A 52 12.25 1.64 13.38
C LYS A 52 11.76 0.27 13.81
N LEU A 53 12.22 -0.77 13.13
CA LEU A 53 11.89 -2.15 13.43
C LEU A 53 13.16 -2.97 13.59
N ASP A 54 13.10 -3.92 14.50
CA ASP A 54 14.03 -5.03 14.52
C ASP A 54 13.38 -6.21 13.82
N LEU A 55 13.78 -6.43 12.58
CA LEU A 55 13.25 -7.51 11.76
C LEU A 55 13.75 -8.88 12.25
N ARG A 56 14.91 -8.95 12.90
CA ARG A 56 15.46 -10.21 13.44
C ARG A 56 14.62 -10.76 14.58
N ALA A 57 13.86 -9.90 15.25
CA ALA A 57 12.93 -10.29 16.31
C ALA A 57 11.62 -10.92 15.79
N THR A 58 11.40 -10.94 14.47
CA THR A 58 10.21 -11.57 13.86
C THR A 58 10.45 -13.06 13.59
N ALA A 59 9.37 -13.85 13.51
CA ALA A 59 9.46 -15.26 13.14
C ALA A 59 10.10 -15.47 11.75
N SER A 60 9.96 -14.49 10.86
CA SER A 60 10.48 -14.49 9.49
C SER A 60 11.85 -13.79 9.35
N GLY A 61 12.37 -13.17 10.41
CA GLY A 61 13.47 -12.20 10.36
C GLY A 61 14.74 -12.74 9.72
N THR A 62 15.16 -13.91 10.20
CA THR A 62 16.40 -14.57 9.76
C THR A 62 16.37 -14.93 8.28
N TRP A 63 15.21 -15.34 7.76
CA TRP A 63 15.05 -15.73 6.35
C TRP A 63 15.06 -14.50 5.43
N ILE A 64 14.37 -13.43 5.84
CA ILE A 64 14.31 -12.16 5.11
C ILE A 64 15.70 -11.54 5.03
N GLU A 65 16.43 -11.47 6.16
CA GLU A 65 17.80 -10.95 6.18
C GLU A 65 18.72 -11.74 5.24
N SER A 66 18.67 -13.07 5.31
CA SER A 66 19.51 -13.95 4.48
C SER A 66 19.23 -13.76 3.00
N SER A 67 17.95 -13.64 2.63
CA SER A 67 17.53 -13.46 1.24
C SER A 67 17.94 -12.09 0.70
N PHE A 68 17.85 -11.04 1.51
CA PHE A 68 18.35 -9.72 1.15
C PHE A 68 19.85 -9.73 0.93
N ARG A 69 20.61 -10.33 1.86
CA ARG A 69 22.06 -10.44 1.76
C ARG A 69 22.47 -11.16 0.48
N PHE A 70 21.79 -12.27 0.16
CA PHE A 70 21.99 -13.01 -1.08
C PHE A 70 21.68 -12.13 -2.30
N ALA A 71 20.50 -11.53 -2.38
CA ALA A 71 20.09 -10.73 -3.53
C ALA A 71 20.98 -9.50 -3.77
N VAL A 72 21.46 -8.86 -2.69
CA VAL A 72 22.45 -7.77 -2.74
C VAL A 72 23.80 -8.24 -3.30
N SER A 73 24.27 -9.42 -2.89
CA SER A 73 25.52 -9.99 -3.44
C SER A 73 25.38 -10.35 -4.94
N GLU A 74 24.17 -10.70 -5.35
CA GLU A 74 23.80 -11.08 -6.72
C GLU A 74 23.79 -9.90 -7.69
N ILE A 75 23.29 -8.74 -7.23
CA ILE A 75 23.37 -7.46 -7.96
C ILE A 75 24.82 -7.03 -8.13
N ALA A 76 25.62 -7.11 -7.06
CA ALA A 76 27.03 -6.77 -7.12
C ALA A 76 27.82 -7.67 -8.09
N ALA A 77 27.35 -8.90 -8.31
CA ALA A 77 27.92 -9.86 -9.24
C ALA A 77 27.38 -9.72 -10.69
N GLY A 78 26.50 -8.76 -10.98
CA GLY A 78 26.00 -8.48 -12.33
C GLY A 78 25.05 -9.55 -12.89
N ARG A 79 24.43 -10.39 -12.04
CA ARG A 79 23.54 -11.46 -12.49
C ARG A 79 22.16 -10.94 -12.90
N VAL A 80 21.68 -11.38 -14.06
CA VAL A 80 20.34 -11.08 -14.60
C VAL A 80 19.26 -11.64 -13.65
N GLY A 81 18.26 -10.83 -13.31
CA GLY A 81 17.12 -11.23 -12.45
C GLY A 81 17.25 -10.85 -10.97
N SER A 82 18.46 -10.46 -10.53
CA SER A 82 18.72 -10.03 -9.15
C SER A 82 17.92 -8.79 -8.71
N THR A 83 17.65 -7.87 -9.65
CA THR A 83 16.80 -6.69 -9.44
C THR A 83 15.34 -7.04 -9.15
N THR A 84 14.77 -8.01 -9.88
CA THR A 84 13.41 -8.52 -9.63
C THR A 84 13.31 -9.21 -8.28
N VAL A 85 14.34 -10.00 -7.91
CA VAL A 85 14.42 -10.65 -6.59
C VAL A 85 14.44 -9.60 -5.48
N ILE A 86 15.27 -8.56 -5.58
CA ILE A 86 15.27 -7.47 -4.60
C ILE A 86 13.91 -6.78 -4.54
N ALA A 87 13.27 -6.47 -5.68
CA ALA A 87 11.96 -5.84 -5.67
C ALA A 87 10.92 -6.67 -4.89
N LYS A 88 10.89 -8.00 -5.10
CA LYS A 88 9.99 -8.89 -4.36
C LYS A 88 10.34 -9.05 -2.89
N LEU A 89 11.62 -9.08 -2.54
CA LEU A 89 12.06 -9.07 -1.16
C LEU A 89 11.71 -7.74 -0.47
N SER A 90 11.81 -6.61 -1.17
CA SER A 90 11.39 -5.29 -0.67
C SER A 90 9.88 -5.23 -0.44
N GLU A 91 9.06 -5.75 -1.34
CA GLU A 91 7.61 -5.89 -1.13
C GLU A 91 7.31 -6.71 0.14
N LEU A 92 7.96 -7.87 0.30
CA LEU A 92 7.78 -8.72 1.47
C LEU A 92 8.24 -8.03 2.76
N LEU A 93 9.38 -7.36 2.73
CA LEU A 93 9.92 -6.59 3.85
C LEU A 93 8.91 -5.54 4.33
N PHE A 94 8.29 -4.84 3.39
CA PHE A 94 7.29 -3.84 3.69
C PHE A 94 6.05 -4.47 4.34
N VAL A 95 5.57 -5.61 3.83
CA VAL A 95 4.46 -6.34 4.44
C VAL A 95 4.77 -6.78 5.86
N GLU A 96 5.95 -7.36 6.10
CA GLU A 96 6.38 -7.78 7.44
C GLU A 96 6.53 -6.57 8.37
N ALA A 97 7.13 -5.48 7.88
CA ALA A 97 7.33 -4.26 8.65
C ALA A 97 6.00 -3.64 9.09
N VAL A 98 5.04 -3.54 8.18
CA VAL A 98 3.69 -3.06 8.48
C VAL A 98 2.99 -4.00 9.45
N SER A 99 3.09 -5.31 9.26
CA SER A 99 2.46 -6.31 10.12
C SER A 99 2.98 -6.23 11.55
N GLN A 100 4.30 -6.14 11.72
CA GLN A 100 4.95 -5.97 13.02
C GLN A 100 4.55 -4.65 13.68
N TYR A 101 4.48 -3.56 12.91
CA TYR A 101 4.01 -2.28 13.43
C TYR A 101 2.56 -2.38 13.93
N VAL A 102 1.66 -2.92 13.12
CA VAL A 102 0.24 -3.10 13.49
C VAL A 102 0.10 -3.96 14.75
N ALA A 103 0.87 -5.04 14.87
CA ALA A 103 0.88 -5.90 16.05
C ALA A 103 1.40 -5.18 17.31
N SER A 104 2.37 -4.26 17.15
CA SER A 104 2.95 -3.48 18.25
C SER A 104 2.06 -2.33 18.75
N LEU A 105 1.01 -1.97 18.01
CA LEU A 105 0.16 -0.84 18.39
C LEU A 105 -0.60 -1.15 19.71
N PRO A 106 -0.74 -0.16 20.61
CA PRO A 106 -1.63 -0.28 21.77
C PRO A 106 -3.06 -0.62 21.34
N ALA A 107 -3.81 -1.34 22.16
CA ALA A 107 -5.19 -1.74 21.85
C ALA A 107 -6.12 -0.53 21.70
N GLU A 108 -5.76 0.60 22.31
CA GLU A 108 -6.52 1.85 22.36
C GLU A 108 -6.26 2.75 21.14
N ARG A 109 -5.30 2.40 20.28
CA ARG A 109 -4.99 3.18 19.07
C ARG A 109 -6.23 3.23 18.18
N ARG A 110 -6.58 4.42 17.71
CA ARG A 110 -7.65 4.65 16.72
C ARG A 110 -7.07 4.91 15.33
N GLY A 111 -7.91 4.86 14.30
CA GLY A 111 -7.54 5.10 12.91
C GLY A 111 -7.49 3.82 12.08
N TRP A 112 -7.22 3.96 10.78
CA TRP A 112 -7.40 2.88 9.79
C TRP A 112 -6.66 1.58 10.15
N LEU A 113 -5.44 1.67 10.73
CA LEU A 113 -4.68 0.50 11.22
C LEU A 113 -5.37 -0.22 12.38
N ALA A 114 -6.12 0.49 13.22
CA ALA A 114 -6.95 -0.12 14.26
C ALA A 114 -8.15 -0.86 13.64
N GLY A 115 -8.72 -0.31 12.56
CA GLY A 115 -9.74 -0.99 11.75
C GLY A 115 -9.28 -2.32 11.19
N LEU A 116 -8.01 -2.44 10.78
CA LEU A 116 -7.43 -3.72 10.33
C LEU A 116 -7.29 -4.77 11.43
N ARG A 117 -7.12 -4.35 12.69
CA ARG A 117 -7.01 -5.28 13.84
C ARG A 117 -8.35 -5.79 14.33
N ASP A 118 -9.41 -5.02 14.08
CA ASP A 118 -10.76 -5.43 14.44
C ASP A 118 -11.23 -6.55 13.49
N PRO A 119 -11.67 -7.72 14.00
CA PRO A 119 -11.99 -8.86 13.14
C PRO A 119 -13.17 -8.60 12.21
N HIS A 120 -14.13 -7.75 12.61
CA HIS A 120 -15.31 -7.44 11.81
C HIS A 120 -14.99 -6.35 10.78
N VAL A 121 -14.39 -5.24 11.21
CA VAL A 121 -14.02 -4.12 10.32
C VAL A 121 -12.89 -4.51 9.38
N GLY A 122 -11.89 -5.26 9.85
CA GLY A 122 -10.82 -5.81 9.01
C GLY A 122 -11.35 -6.72 7.92
N ARG A 123 -12.30 -7.62 8.26
CA ARG A 123 -12.99 -8.45 7.26
C ARG A 123 -13.79 -7.60 6.27
N ALA A 124 -14.55 -6.60 6.74
CA ALA A 124 -15.27 -5.70 5.84
C ALA A 124 -14.32 -4.95 4.88
N LEU A 125 -13.21 -4.42 5.38
CA LEU A 125 -12.18 -3.77 4.54
C LEU A 125 -11.62 -4.74 3.49
N ALA A 126 -11.34 -5.99 3.87
CA ALA A 126 -10.89 -7.02 2.93
C ALA A 126 -11.93 -7.29 1.83
N LEU A 127 -13.22 -7.38 2.20
CA LEU A 127 -14.31 -7.56 1.23
C LEU A 127 -14.43 -6.39 0.26
N LEU A 128 -14.42 -5.15 0.78
CA LEU A 128 -14.50 -3.94 -0.03
C LEU A 128 -13.32 -3.81 -1.02
N HIS A 129 -12.13 -4.24 -0.60
CA HIS A 129 -10.94 -4.23 -1.44
C HIS A 129 -10.94 -5.34 -2.49
N ALA A 130 -11.33 -6.57 -2.12
CA ALA A 130 -11.30 -7.72 -3.01
C ALA A 130 -12.46 -7.71 -4.02
N ARG A 131 -13.63 -7.19 -3.63
CA ARG A 131 -14.87 -7.22 -4.42
C ARG A 131 -15.46 -5.82 -4.57
N PRO A 132 -14.74 -4.85 -5.17
CA PRO A 132 -15.21 -3.47 -5.26
C PRO A 132 -16.44 -3.32 -6.17
N THR A 133 -16.64 -4.21 -7.15
CA THR A 133 -17.74 -4.16 -8.12
C THR A 133 -19.09 -4.62 -7.56
N GLU A 134 -19.07 -5.36 -6.46
CA GLU A 134 -20.27 -5.93 -5.86
C GLU A 134 -21.19 -4.83 -5.31
N GLY A 135 -22.51 -5.07 -5.34
CA GLY A 135 -23.55 -4.14 -4.90
C GLY A 135 -23.63 -3.99 -3.38
N TRP A 136 -22.49 -3.77 -2.72
CA TRP A 136 -22.41 -3.65 -1.28
C TRP A 136 -23.35 -2.58 -0.74
N THR A 137 -24.05 -2.93 0.33
CA THR A 137 -24.75 -2.00 1.21
C THR A 137 -24.19 -2.13 2.61
N ALA A 138 -24.48 -1.17 3.50
CA ALA A 138 -24.08 -1.29 4.89
C ALA A 138 -24.71 -2.53 5.54
N GLU A 139 -25.94 -2.87 5.14
CA GLU A 139 -26.68 -4.06 5.56
C GLU A 139 -25.99 -5.36 5.10
N ALA A 140 -25.61 -5.45 3.81
CA ALA A 140 -24.97 -6.64 3.25
C ALA A 140 -23.59 -6.88 3.88
N LEU A 141 -22.81 -5.82 4.08
CA LEU A 141 -21.51 -5.91 4.77
C LEU A 141 -21.69 -6.33 6.22
N ALA A 142 -22.65 -5.74 6.93
CA ALA A 142 -22.93 -6.08 8.32
C ALA A 142 -23.30 -7.57 8.47
N LEU A 143 -24.11 -8.10 7.54
CA LEU A 143 -24.46 -9.51 7.49
C LEU A 143 -23.22 -10.41 7.27
N GLU A 144 -22.38 -10.07 6.29
CA GLU A 144 -21.14 -10.80 5.98
C GLU A 144 -20.14 -10.85 7.14
N VAL A 145 -20.14 -9.81 7.99
CA VAL A 145 -19.25 -9.73 9.16
C VAL A 145 -19.95 -10.11 10.47
N GLY A 146 -21.21 -10.54 10.44
CA GLY A 146 -21.93 -11.02 11.64
C GLY A 146 -22.30 -9.92 12.64
N MET A 147 -22.67 -8.73 12.16
CA MET A 147 -23.06 -7.58 12.98
C MET A 147 -24.43 -7.04 12.56
N SER A 148 -25.09 -6.31 13.45
CA SER A 148 -26.23 -5.48 13.03
C SER A 148 -25.73 -4.28 12.22
N ARG A 149 -26.56 -3.78 11.30
CA ARG A 149 -26.24 -2.65 10.41
C ARG A 149 -25.79 -1.41 11.17
N SER A 150 -26.51 -0.99 12.22
CA SER A 150 -26.18 0.23 12.97
C SER A 150 -24.85 0.10 13.70
N VAL A 151 -24.66 -1.01 14.42
CA VAL A 151 -23.42 -1.28 15.17
C VAL A 151 -22.22 -1.40 14.22
N PHE A 152 -22.39 -2.05 13.07
CA PHE A 152 -21.36 -2.11 12.04
C PHE A 152 -20.99 -0.71 11.53
N ALA A 153 -21.96 0.10 11.12
CA ALA A 153 -21.71 1.42 10.55
C ALA A 153 -21.02 2.36 11.55
N GLU A 154 -21.46 2.36 12.82
CA GLU A 154 -20.85 3.13 13.90
C GLU A 154 -19.42 2.66 14.19
N ARG A 155 -19.22 1.35 14.35
CA ARG A 155 -17.90 0.77 14.62
C ARG A 155 -16.91 1.00 13.48
N PHE A 156 -17.35 0.80 12.23
CA PHE A 156 -16.55 1.07 11.04
C PHE A 156 -16.14 2.54 11.01
N THR A 157 -17.09 3.47 11.19
CA THR A 157 -16.79 4.91 11.16
C THR A 157 -15.86 5.32 12.30
N ALA A 158 -16.04 4.78 13.50
CA ALA A 158 -15.18 5.07 14.65
C ALA A 158 -13.73 4.62 14.45
N LEU A 159 -13.52 3.48 13.76
CA LEU A 159 -12.18 2.95 13.51
C LEU A 159 -11.54 3.53 12.24
N VAL A 160 -12.31 3.61 11.15
CA VAL A 160 -11.82 3.99 9.82
C VAL A 160 -11.88 5.51 9.57
N GLY A 161 -12.68 6.24 10.34
CA GLY A 161 -12.86 7.69 10.24
C GLY A 161 -13.91 8.13 9.21
N GLN A 162 -14.54 7.19 8.50
CA GLN A 162 -15.61 7.48 7.53
C GLN A 162 -16.58 6.31 7.38
N PRO A 163 -17.82 6.56 6.92
CA PRO A 163 -18.81 5.51 6.67
C PRO A 163 -18.37 4.48 5.63
N PRO A 164 -18.83 3.21 5.72
CA PRO A 164 -18.40 2.12 4.84
C PRO A 164 -18.71 2.37 3.35
N MET A 165 -19.87 2.95 3.04
CA MET A 165 -20.24 3.24 1.65
C MET A 165 -19.47 4.42 1.05
N GLN A 166 -19.07 5.38 1.89
CA GLN A 166 -18.18 6.46 1.49
C GLN A 166 -16.78 5.90 1.21
N TYR A 167 -16.28 5.01 2.08
CA TYR A 167 -15.02 4.29 1.87
C TYR A 167 -15.02 3.52 0.55
N LEU A 168 -16.05 2.73 0.27
CA LEU A 168 -16.15 1.98 -1.00
C LEU A 168 -16.16 2.91 -2.21
N THR A 169 -16.88 4.04 -2.13
CA THR A 169 -16.90 5.03 -3.22
C THR A 169 -15.50 5.54 -3.51
N LEU A 170 -14.73 5.92 -2.48
CA LEU A 170 -13.35 6.36 -2.62
C LEU A 170 -12.46 5.27 -3.20
N TRP A 171 -12.61 4.03 -2.74
CA TRP A 171 -11.86 2.89 -3.24
C TRP A 171 -12.12 2.63 -4.73
N ARG A 172 -13.39 2.61 -5.16
CA ARG A 172 -13.77 2.47 -6.57
C ARG A 172 -13.16 3.56 -7.45
N MET A 173 -13.15 4.81 -6.97
CA MET A 173 -12.55 5.94 -7.69
C MET A 173 -11.04 5.75 -7.85
N HIS A 174 -10.35 5.18 -6.87
CA HIS A 174 -8.92 4.89 -6.96
C HIS A 174 -8.57 3.78 -7.94
N VAL A 175 -9.33 2.68 -7.90
CA VAL A 175 -9.20 1.61 -8.90
C VAL A 175 -9.47 2.15 -10.30
N ALA A 176 -10.50 2.99 -10.47
CA ALA A 176 -10.79 3.61 -11.76
C ALA A 176 -9.68 4.56 -12.22
N ALA A 177 -9.13 5.38 -11.33
CA ALA A 177 -8.02 6.26 -11.63
C ALA A 177 -6.80 5.46 -12.12
N GLN A 178 -6.49 4.32 -11.49
CA GLN A 178 -5.44 3.43 -11.95
C GLN A 178 -5.73 2.88 -13.36
N HIS A 179 -6.93 2.34 -13.61
CA HIS A 179 -7.30 1.81 -14.93
C HIS A 179 -7.28 2.87 -16.03
N LEU A 180 -7.64 4.12 -15.70
CA LEU A 180 -7.58 5.24 -16.65
C LEU A 180 -6.15 5.55 -17.08
N ARG A 181 -5.18 5.49 -16.16
CA ARG A 181 -3.76 5.72 -16.44
C ARG A 181 -3.14 4.59 -17.23
N GLU A 182 -3.46 3.35 -16.86
CA GLU A 182 -2.99 2.14 -17.53
C GLU A 182 -3.65 1.92 -18.90
N GLY A 183 -4.60 2.77 -19.31
CA GLY A 183 -5.29 2.64 -20.59
C GLY A 183 -6.19 1.40 -20.70
N ARG A 184 -6.67 0.85 -19.58
CA ARG A 184 -7.46 -0.41 -19.54
C ARG A 184 -8.92 -0.22 -19.98
N GLY A 185 -9.14 0.10 -21.26
CA GLY A 185 -10.47 0.24 -21.86
C GLY A 185 -10.94 1.69 -21.99
N ASN A 186 -12.19 1.91 -22.37
CA ASN A 186 -12.81 3.25 -22.44
C ASN A 186 -13.42 3.67 -21.09
N VAL A 187 -13.88 4.93 -20.99
CA VAL A 187 -14.42 5.50 -19.73
C VAL A 187 -15.64 4.72 -19.23
N ALA A 188 -16.55 4.31 -20.12
CA ALA A 188 -17.72 3.51 -19.77
C ALA A 188 -17.32 2.14 -19.21
N GLN A 189 -16.45 1.42 -19.92
CA GLN A 189 -15.93 0.11 -19.52
C GLN A 189 -15.29 0.16 -18.13
N ILE A 190 -14.49 1.20 -17.86
CA ILE A 190 -13.89 1.40 -16.54
C ILE A 190 -14.94 1.66 -15.47
N GLY A 191 -15.95 2.48 -15.76
CA GLY A 191 -17.07 2.72 -14.84
C GLY A 191 -17.78 1.43 -14.43
N PHE A 192 -18.10 0.57 -15.40
CA PHE A 192 -18.69 -0.75 -15.14
C PHE A 192 -17.74 -1.66 -14.34
N ALA A 193 -16.46 -1.67 -14.71
CA ALA A 193 -15.42 -2.48 -14.06
C ALA A 193 -15.14 -2.09 -12.60
N VAL A 194 -15.61 -0.92 -12.15
CA VAL A 194 -15.55 -0.51 -10.73
C VAL A 194 -16.93 -0.47 -10.06
N GLY A 195 -17.97 -1.01 -10.69
CA GLY A 195 -19.29 -1.22 -10.07
C GLY A 195 -20.28 -0.06 -10.22
N TYR A 196 -20.18 0.74 -11.28
CA TYR A 196 -21.21 1.72 -11.66
C TYR A 196 -22.08 1.18 -12.79
N GLU A 197 -23.38 1.44 -12.71
CA GLU A 197 -24.37 1.01 -13.71
C GLU A 197 -24.46 1.95 -14.92
N SER A 198 -23.81 3.11 -14.87
CA SER A 198 -23.75 4.02 -16.02
C SER A 198 -22.48 4.87 -16.02
N GLU A 199 -22.00 5.17 -17.24
CA GLU A 199 -20.87 6.07 -17.47
C GLU A 199 -21.14 7.48 -16.89
N ALA A 200 -22.39 7.96 -16.99
CA ALA A 200 -22.77 9.26 -16.46
C ALA A 200 -22.67 9.33 -14.93
N ALA A 201 -23.13 8.29 -14.22
CA ALA A 201 -23.00 8.22 -12.76
C ALA A 201 -21.53 8.13 -12.34
N PHE A 202 -20.75 7.30 -13.02
CA PHE A 202 -19.30 7.17 -12.81
C PHE A 202 -18.60 8.52 -13.02
N SER A 203 -18.80 9.18 -14.16
CA SER A 203 -18.13 10.43 -14.51
C SER A 203 -18.43 11.56 -13.51
N ARG A 204 -19.68 11.65 -13.02
CA ARG A 204 -20.06 12.60 -11.97
C ARG A 204 -19.36 12.31 -10.66
N ALA A 205 -19.33 11.05 -10.24
CA ALA A 205 -18.65 10.65 -9.00
C ALA A 205 -17.14 10.89 -9.08
N PHE A 206 -16.52 10.56 -10.22
CA PHE A 206 -15.10 10.76 -10.47
C PHE A 206 -14.72 12.24 -10.44
N LYS A 207 -15.48 13.09 -11.14
CA LYS A 207 -15.26 14.54 -11.12
C LYS A 207 -15.42 15.14 -9.74
N ARG A 208 -16.39 14.67 -8.95
CA ARG A 208 -16.55 15.09 -7.56
C ARG A 208 -15.34 14.71 -6.70
N GLN A 209 -14.74 13.55 -6.97
CA GLN A 209 -13.62 13.04 -6.17
C GLN A 209 -12.27 13.67 -6.54
N PHE A 210 -11.98 13.81 -7.83
CA PHE A 210 -10.66 14.24 -8.34
C PHE A 210 -10.66 15.64 -8.93
N GLY A 211 -11.79 16.36 -8.92
CA GLY A 211 -11.94 17.70 -9.49
C GLY A 211 -11.98 17.76 -11.02
N THR A 212 -11.61 16.69 -11.71
CA THR A 212 -11.54 16.62 -13.18
C THR A 212 -12.27 15.40 -13.75
N SER A 213 -12.61 15.44 -15.04
CA SER A 213 -13.30 14.32 -15.69
C SER A 213 -12.38 13.11 -15.90
N PRO A 214 -12.91 11.87 -15.98
CA PRO A 214 -12.13 10.68 -16.30
C PRO A 214 -11.29 10.81 -17.58
N GLY A 215 -11.85 11.41 -18.63
CA GLY A 215 -11.16 11.62 -19.89
C GLY A 215 -10.01 12.62 -19.79
N THR A 216 -10.18 13.69 -18.99
CA THR A 216 -9.10 14.64 -18.71
C THR A 216 -8.00 14.00 -17.87
N TRP A 217 -8.37 13.24 -16.84
CA TRP A 217 -7.42 12.50 -15.99
C TRP A 217 -6.53 11.56 -16.82
N ARG A 218 -7.14 10.81 -17.76
CA ARG A 218 -6.40 9.96 -18.70
C ARG A 218 -5.36 10.74 -19.51
N ARG A 219 -5.74 11.89 -20.07
CA ARG A 219 -4.82 12.71 -20.89
C ARG A 219 -3.68 13.33 -20.09
N GLN A 220 -3.87 13.58 -18.79
CA GLN A 220 -2.85 14.13 -17.91
C GLN A 220 -1.84 13.09 -17.42
N SER A 221 -2.19 11.80 -17.54
CA SER A 221 -1.38 10.69 -17.06
C SER A 221 -0.76 9.88 -18.19
N ALA A 222 -1.00 10.28 -19.44
CA ALA A 222 -0.37 9.76 -20.65
C ALA A 222 0.84 10.63 -20.98
#